data_AF-K3W5W0-F1
#
_entry.id   AF-K3W5W0-F1
#
_cell.length_a   1.000
_cell.length_b   1.000
_cell.length_c   1.000
_cell.angle_alpha   90.00
_cell.angle_beta   90.00
_cell.angle_gamma   90.00
#
_symmetry.space_group_name_H-M   'P 1'
#
loop_
_entity.id
_entity.type
_entity.pdbx_description
1 polymer ?
#
loop_
_entity_poly.entity_id
_entity_poly.type
_entity_poly.pdbx_seq_one_letter_code
_entity_poly.pdbx_strand_id
1 'polypeptide(L)'
;MNKFLVRGLGFFNDAYDLFVMNVVNVVLSEQYGKHVYTSHMKSAVSAAAIIGAVVGQLLFGFLGDVFGRKVNMIITCCLLIFGGILCTVAYAGDATNTLWFLVIARGILGVGIG
;
A
#
# COMPACT_ATOMS: atom_id res chain seq x y z
N MET A 1 23.29 -8.60 13.66
CA MET A 1 22.41 -7.45 13.38
C MET A 1 21.45 -7.28 14.55
N ASN A 2 21.40 -6.10 15.18
CA ASN A 2 20.56 -5.89 16.37
C ASN A 2 19.07 -6.03 16.00
N LYS A 3 18.34 -6.88 16.72
CA LYS A 3 16.89 -7.14 16.48
C LYS A 3 16.04 -5.85 16.53
N PHE A 4 16.50 -4.83 17.26
CA PHE A 4 15.88 -3.51 17.31
C PHE A 4 15.94 -2.77 15.97
N LEU A 5 17.07 -2.81 15.27
CA LEU A 5 17.22 -2.15 13.96
C LEU A 5 16.28 -2.75 12.92
N VAL A 6 16.15 -4.09 12.89
CA VAL A 6 15.28 -4.77 11.93
C VAL A 6 13.81 -4.39 12.11
N ARG A 7 13.35 -4.26 13.37
CA ARG A 7 11.98 -3.82 13.67
C ARG A 7 11.77 -2.34 13.36
N GLY A 8 12.78 -1.51 13.64
CA GLY A 8 12.75 -0.08 13.30
C GLY A 8 12.69 0.16 11.80
N LEU A 9 13.43 -0.64 11.00
CA LEU A 9 13.40 -0.56 9.54
C LEU A 9 12.04 -0.97 8.95
N GLY A 10 11.39 -1.99 9.52
CA GLY A 10 10.02 -2.36 9.13
C GLY A 10 9.04 -1.20 9.36
N PHE A 11 9.03 -0.65 10.59
CA PHE A 11 8.17 0.49 10.90
C PHE A 11 8.47 1.74 10.05
N PHE A 12 9.75 1.96 9.74
CA PHE A 12 10.15 3.03 8.83
C PHE A 12 9.59 2.82 7.42
N ASN A 13 9.65 1.60 6.88
CA ASN A 13 9.08 1.27 5.58
C ASN A 13 7.57 1.51 5.55
N ASP A 14 6.85 1.02 6.56
CA ASP A 14 5.39 1.17 6.66
C ASP A 14 4.99 2.65 6.71
N ALA A 15 5.68 3.45 7.52
CA ALA A 15 5.45 4.89 7.60
C ALA A 15 5.75 5.58 6.26
N TYR A 16 6.86 5.23 5.61
CA TYR A 16 7.24 5.78 4.32
C TYR A 16 6.14 5.55 3.26
N ASP A 17 5.64 4.32 3.13
CA ASP A 17 4.59 3.96 2.17
C ASP A 17 3.27 4.70 2.40
N LEU A 18 2.92 4.99 3.67
CA LEU A 18 1.73 5.79 4.00
C LEU A 18 1.91 7.27 3.71
N PHE A 19 3.09 7.85 4.02
CA PHE A 19 3.31 9.30 3.88
C PHE A 19 3.63 9.72 2.45
N VAL A 20 4.34 8.88 1.67
CA VAL A 20 4.69 9.18 0.27
C VAL A 20 3.44 9.45 -0.58
N MET A 21 2.29 8.88 -0.19
CA MET A 21 1.00 9.10 -0.84
C MET A 21 0.60 10.57 -0.90
N ASN A 22 0.96 11.39 0.09
CA ASN A 22 0.63 12.82 0.08
C ASN A 22 1.30 13.56 -1.08
N VAL A 23 2.55 13.21 -1.38
CA VAL A 23 3.30 13.78 -2.51
C VAL A 23 2.77 13.20 -3.83
N VAL A 24 2.54 11.89 -3.88
CA VAL A 24 2.01 11.21 -5.07
C VAL A 24 0.63 11.75 -5.47
N ASN A 25 -0.23 12.07 -4.51
CA ASN A 25 -1.52 12.72 -4.75
C ASN A 25 -1.40 14.07 -5.47
N VAL A 26 -0.35 14.85 -5.18
CA VAL A 26 -0.11 16.15 -5.85
C VAL A 26 0.35 15.90 -7.28
N VAL A 27 1.32 14.99 -7.47
CA VAL A 27 1.85 14.63 -8.79
C VAL A 27 0.76 14.06 -9.70
N LEU A 28 -0.07 13.13 -9.20
CA LEU A 28 -1.20 12.57 -9.94
C LEU A 28 -2.24 13.63 -10.31
N SER A 29 -2.46 14.62 -9.43
CA SER A 29 -3.38 15.72 -9.70
C SER A 29 -2.87 16.66 -10.80
N GLU A 30 -1.56 16.82 -10.96
CA GLU A 30 -0.97 17.56 -12.09
C GLU A 30 -0.99 16.75 -13.38
N GLN A 31 -0.66 15.45 -13.34
CA GLN A 31 -0.59 14.64 -14.55
C GLN A 31 -1.95 14.34 -15.19
N TYR A 32 -2.96 13.98 -14.39
CA TYR A 32 -4.28 13.58 -14.91
C TYR A 32 -5.31 14.71 -14.90
N GLY A 33 -4.95 15.87 -14.31
CA GLY A 33 -5.84 17.02 -14.17
C GLY A 33 -7.05 16.77 -13.26
N LYS A 34 -7.70 17.87 -12.85
CA LYS A 34 -8.83 17.84 -11.91
C LYS A 34 -10.10 17.17 -12.46
N HIS A 35 -10.18 16.97 -13.78
CA HIS A 35 -11.34 16.34 -14.42
C HIS A 35 -11.36 14.82 -14.26
N VAL A 36 -10.21 14.16 -14.22
CA VAL A 36 -10.10 12.70 -14.01
C VAL A 36 -9.75 12.40 -12.56
N TYR A 37 -8.81 13.15 -11.97
CA TYR A 37 -8.40 12.98 -10.57
C TYR A 37 -9.26 13.83 -9.63
N THR A 38 -10.54 13.48 -9.55
CA THR A 38 -11.52 14.14 -8.66
C THR A 38 -11.13 13.95 -7.19
N SER A 39 -11.54 14.87 -6.30
CA SER A 39 -11.35 14.76 -4.84
C SER A 39 -11.78 13.39 -4.27
N HIS A 40 -12.84 12.79 -4.82
CA HIS A 40 -13.27 11.44 -4.47
C HIS A 40 -12.22 10.37 -4.77
N MET A 41 -11.56 10.42 -5.94
CA MET A 41 -10.52 9.45 -6.30
C MET A 41 -9.25 9.66 -5.48
N LYS A 42 -8.88 10.89 -5.19
CA LYS A 42 -7.78 11.19 -4.27
C LYS A 42 -8.01 10.57 -2.90
N SER A 43 -9.20 10.77 -2.32
CA SER A 43 -9.57 10.14 -1.06
C SER A 43 -9.63 8.62 -1.16
N ALA A 44 -10.12 8.05 -2.27
CA ALA A 44 -10.18 6.61 -2.46
C ALA A 44 -8.80 5.95 -2.49
N VAL A 45 -7.82 6.53 -3.21
CA VAL A 45 -6.46 5.98 -3.28
C VAL A 45 -5.78 6.01 -1.90
N SER A 46 -5.95 7.10 -1.14
CA SER A 46 -5.40 7.20 0.21
C SER A 46 -6.12 6.29 1.22
N ALA A 47 -7.45 6.19 1.15
CA ALA A 47 -8.23 5.36 2.05
C ALA A 47 -8.02 3.85 1.78
N ALA A 48 -7.79 3.45 0.54
CA ALA A 48 -7.57 2.05 0.19
C ALA A 48 -6.37 1.42 0.92
N ALA A 49 -5.28 2.17 1.09
CA ALA A 49 -4.13 1.69 1.85
C ALA A 49 -4.46 1.46 3.33
N ILE A 50 -5.26 2.37 3.93
CA ILE A 50 -5.69 2.26 5.35
C ILE A 50 -6.66 1.09 5.52
N ILE A 51 -7.64 0.95 4.63
CA ILE A 51 -8.59 -0.17 4.64
C ILE A 51 -7.82 -1.48 4.45
N GLY A 52 -6.88 -1.52 3.51
CA GLY A 52 -5.98 -2.66 3.30
C GLY A 52 -5.21 -3.01 4.58
N ALA A 53 -4.64 -2.03 5.28
CA ALA A 53 -3.91 -2.26 6.53
C ALA A 53 -4.79 -2.84 7.64
N VAL A 54 -6.04 -2.38 7.77
CA VAL A 54 -6.98 -2.98 8.74
C VAL A 54 -7.26 -4.45 8.40
N VAL A 55 -7.46 -4.76 7.12
CA VAL A 55 -7.67 -6.13 6.65
C VAL A 55 -6.41 -6.98 6.87
N GLY A 56 -5.23 -6.43 6.58
CA GLY A 56 -3.93 -7.07 6.82
C GLY A 56 -3.74 -7.43 8.29
N GLN A 57 -3.98 -6.50 9.20
CA GLN A 57 -3.86 -6.71 10.64
C GLN A 57 -4.76 -7.85 11.15
N LEU A 58 -5.98 -7.96 10.63
CA LEU A 58 -6.90 -9.05 11.00
C LEU A 58 -6.43 -10.40 10.45
N LEU A 59 -6.03 -10.44 9.17
CA LEU A 59 -5.57 -11.66 8.51
C LEU A 59 -4.24 -12.15 9.09
N PHE A 60 -3.23 -11.29 9.13
CA PHE A 60 -1.90 -11.59 9.63
C PHE A 60 -1.82 -11.66 11.15
N GLY A 61 -2.78 -11.09 11.87
CA GLY A 61 -3.01 -11.38 13.28
C GLY A 61 -3.35 -12.86 13.48
N PHE A 62 -4.37 -13.35 12.78
CA PHE A 62 -4.76 -14.77 12.87
C PHE A 62 -3.70 -15.72 12.30
N LEU A 63 -3.14 -15.42 11.13
CA LEU A 63 -2.07 -16.23 10.52
C LEU A 63 -0.80 -16.23 11.39
N GLY A 64 -0.52 -15.15 12.10
CA GLY A 64 0.59 -15.05 13.03
C GLY A 64 0.49 -16.05 14.19
N ASP A 65 -0.73 -16.32 14.66
CA ASP A 65 -1.01 -17.28 15.73
C ASP A 65 -0.93 -18.74 15.24
N VAL A 66 -1.28 -19.00 13.97
CA VAL A 66 -1.29 -20.35 13.39
C VAL A 66 0.06 -20.77 12.78
N PHE A 67 0.68 -19.91 11.97
CA PHE A 67 1.89 -20.22 11.20
C PHE A 67 3.19 -19.72 11.84
N GLY A 68 3.09 -18.92 12.90
CA GLY A 68 4.22 -18.40 13.64
C GLY A 68 4.81 -17.10 13.08
N ARG A 69 5.29 -16.25 14.00
CA ARG A 69 5.71 -14.86 13.77
C ARG A 69 6.79 -14.63 12.69
N LYS A 70 7.70 -15.59 12.49
CA LYS A 70 8.79 -15.46 11.50
C LYS A 70 8.28 -15.56 10.05
N VAL A 71 7.40 -16.51 9.79
CA VAL A 71 6.85 -16.75 8.45
C VAL A 71 5.96 -15.58 8.06
N ASN A 72 5.14 -15.11 9.00
CA ASN A 72 4.26 -13.96 8.81
C ASN A 72 5.02 -12.70 8.37
N MET A 73 6.15 -12.40 9.01
CA MET A 73 6.99 -11.25 8.67
C MET A 73 7.58 -11.33 7.25
N ILE A 74 7.91 -12.53 6.78
CA ILE A 74 8.43 -12.71 5.41
C ILE A 74 7.29 -12.51 4.40
N ILE A 75 6.10 -13.05 4.69
CA ILE A 75 4.92 -12.93 3.81
C ILE A 75 4.51 -11.46 3.65
N THR A 76 4.43 -10.69 4.74
CA THR A 76 4.06 -9.26 4.68
C THR A 76 5.10 -8.45 3.90
N CYS A 77 6.41 -8.71 4.10
CA CYS A 77 7.45 -8.11 3.26
C CYS A 77 7.31 -8.45 1.77
N CYS A 78 7.01 -9.71 1.42
CA CYS A 78 6.78 -10.09 0.03
C CYS A 78 5.55 -9.38 -0.56
N LEU A 79 4.49 -9.20 0.22
CA LEU A 79 3.28 -8.47 -0.21
C LEU A 79 3.54 -6.99 -0.42
N LEU A 80 4.34 -6.35 0.44
CA LEU A 80 4.77 -4.95 0.27
C LEU A 80 5.52 -4.78 -1.05
N ILE A 81 6.51 -5.64 -1.32
CA ILE A 81 7.29 -5.61 -2.57
C ILE A 81 6.36 -5.83 -3.78
N PHE A 82 5.49 -6.83 -3.72
CA PHE A 82 4.55 -7.13 -4.79
C PHE A 82 3.58 -5.97 -5.05
N GLY A 83 2.98 -5.42 -3.99
CA GLY A 83 2.08 -4.27 -4.06
C GLY A 83 2.77 -3.02 -4.63
N GLY A 84 4.03 -2.78 -4.28
CA GLY A 84 4.84 -1.69 -4.83
C GLY A 84 5.10 -1.84 -6.34
N ILE A 85 5.40 -3.07 -6.78
CA ILE A 85 5.55 -3.39 -8.20
C ILE A 85 4.21 -3.16 -8.93
N LEU A 86 3.09 -3.61 -8.36
CA LEU A 86 1.76 -3.38 -8.94
C LEU A 86 1.43 -1.89 -9.05
N CYS A 87 1.79 -1.08 -8.06
CA CYS A 87 1.60 0.37 -8.13
C CYS A 87 2.43 1.01 -9.25
N THR A 88 3.61 0.47 -9.54
CA THR A 88 4.51 0.98 -10.59
C THR A 88 4.06 0.58 -12.00
N VAL A 89 3.54 -0.65 -12.14
CA VAL A 89 3.07 -1.21 -13.42
C VAL A 89 1.62 -0.82 -13.71
N ALA A 90 0.97 -0.05 -12.83
CA ALA A 90 -0.38 0.45 -13.02
C ALA A 90 -0.50 1.32 -14.29
N TYR A 91 -0.84 0.68 -15.41
CA TYR A 91 -1.11 1.32 -16.69
C TYR A 91 -2.21 0.53 -17.40
N ALA A 92 -3.41 1.12 -17.47
CA ALA A 92 -4.59 0.45 -18.02
C ALA A 92 -5.14 1.17 -19.27
N GLY A 93 -4.28 1.85 -20.04
CA GLY A 93 -4.59 2.51 -21.31
C GLY A 93 -5.49 3.75 -21.21
N ASP A 94 -6.40 3.77 -20.24
CA ASP A 94 -7.34 4.85 -19.95
C ASP A 94 -7.06 5.46 -18.56
N ALA A 95 -7.21 6.77 -18.44
CA ALA A 95 -6.82 7.51 -17.23
C ALA A 95 -7.62 7.05 -15.99
N THR A 96 -8.93 6.84 -16.15
CA THR A 96 -9.82 6.37 -15.09
C THR A 96 -9.51 4.94 -14.66
N ASN A 97 -9.28 4.04 -15.61
CA ASN A 97 -8.97 2.64 -15.33
C ASN A 97 -7.62 2.50 -14.64
N THR A 98 -6.65 3.34 -15.01
CA THR A 98 -5.32 3.37 -14.39
C THR A 98 -5.40 3.80 -12.93
N LEU A 99 -6.24 4.79 -12.62
CA LEU A 99 -6.48 5.23 -11.24
C LEU A 99 -7.17 4.15 -10.40
N TRP A 100 -8.18 3.46 -10.94
CA TRP A 100 -8.82 2.34 -10.23
C TRP A 100 -7.87 1.17 -10.00
N PHE A 101 -7.02 0.85 -10.98
CA PHE A 101 -5.99 -0.16 -10.79
C PHE A 101 -5.00 0.26 -9.68
N LEU A 102 -4.62 1.53 -9.63
CA LEU A 102 -3.77 2.08 -8.57
C LEU A 102 -4.44 1.98 -7.19
N VAL A 103 -5.76 2.21 -7.09
CA VAL A 103 -6.53 2.04 -5.83
C VAL A 103 -6.44 0.58 -5.35
N ILE A 104 -6.64 -0.39 -6.25
CA ILE A 104 -6.57 -1.82 -5.90
C ILE A 104 -5.15 -2.21 -5.51
N ALA A 105 -4.15 -1.79 -6.29
CA ALA A 105 -2.74 -2.03 -5.99
C ALA A 105 -2.34 -1.45 -4.62
N ARG A 106 -2.84 -0.26 -4.28
CA ARG A 106 -2.67 0.37 -2.97
C ARG A 106 -3.38 -0.39 -1.85
N GLY A 107 -4.56 -0.95 -2.12
CA GLY A 107 -5.24 -1.85 -1.19
C GLY A 107 -4.41 -3.09 -0.87
N ILE A 108 -3.83 -3.74 -1.90
CA ILE A 108 -2.96 -4.91 -1.73
C ILE A 108 -1.68 -4.56 -0.98
N LEU A 109 -1.06 -3.43 -1.32
CA LEU A 109 0.10 -2.91 -0.58
C LEU A 109 -0.28 -2.64 0.88
N GLY A 110 -1.44 -2.02 1.12
CA GLY A 110 -1.99 -1.78 2.46
C GLY A 110 -2.12 -3.06 3.28
N VAL A 111 -2.58 -4.16 2.67
CA VAL A 111 -2.63 -5.48 3.33
C VAL A 111 -1.25 -5.95 3.78
N GLY A 112 -0.19 -5.63 3.05
CA GLY A 112 1.19 -5.92 3.46
C GLY A 112 1.72 -5.05 4.61
N ILE A 113 1.19 -3.82 4.76
CA ILE A 113 1.54 -2.92 5.88
C ILE A 113 0.90 -3.41 7.20
N GLY A 114 -0.30 -3.98 7.12
CA GLY A 114 -1.08 -4.43 8.27
C GLY A 114 -0.64 -5.77 8.83
#